data_AF-A0A5N5MNH5-F1
#
_entry.id   AF-A0A5N5MNH5-F1
#
_cell.length_a   1.000
_cell.length_b   1.000
_cell.length_c   1.000
_cell.angle_alpha   90.00
_cell.angle_beta   90.00
_cell.angle_gamma   90.00
#
_symmetry.space_group_name_H-M   'P 1'
#
loop_
_entity.id
_entity.type
_entity.pdbx_description
1 polymer ?
#
loop_
_entity_poly.entity_id
_entity_poly.type
_entity_poly.pdbx_seq_one_letter_code
_entity_poly.pdbx_strand_id
1 'polypeptide(L)'
;MASFLNVTSPPFFSSRTTLSTSPPPNITAQLSQFKKGWCWKLKCMPSSGPSQETESEPPETAPSPSNSASLMSSSSVSTYNWCAGLGGVGFLETAYLTFLKLTNSDAFCPIGGGNCGDVLSSDYAVVFGVPLPLIGMISYGLVAALGLQLSGKKLPFGIDESNGRLLLLGCTTSMAAASGYFLYMLSTKFSGTSCSYCLLSAFLSSSLFFITLKDFGLEEIQKFLGLQLCIASLVIFSLNTSYATLRPASSSLADIDLEYFTTEITTPSSPFAISLARHLQSIGAKMYGAFWCSHCQEQKQIFGKEAAELLNYVECFPDGFRKGSKMIKACADAKLEGFPTWVINGQVLSGDQELSELAKVSGFKIEESNQPS
;
A
#
# COMPACT_ATOMS: atom_id res chain seq x y z
N MET A 1 15.31 49.49 -43.67
CA MET A 1 14.80 49.50 -42.28
C MET A 1 14.37 48.07 -41.97
N ALA A 2 14.97 47.23 -41.14
CA ALA A 2 16.18 47.23 -40.31
C ALA A 2 16.72 45.77 -40.36
N SER A 3 17.89 45.55 -40.92
CA SER A 3 19.17 45.19 -40.27
C SER A 3 19.19 43.88 -39.44
N PHE A 4 19.98 42.95 -39.97
CA PHE A 4 20.43 41.65 -39.46
C PHE A 4 21.12 41.69 -38.08
N LEU A 5 21.20 40.55 -37.38
CA LEU A 5 22.46 39.88 -37.07
C LEU A 5 22.26 38.50 -36.39
N ASN A 6 23.07 37.56 -36.84
CA ASN A 6 23.35 36.21 -36.34
C ASN A 6 24.42 36.29 -35.23
N VAL A 7 24.75 35.16 -34.55
CA VAL A 7 26.02 34.78 -33.83
C VAL A 7 25.70 34.03 -32.51
N THR A 8 25.97 32.71 -32.38
CA THR A 8 27.20 31.98 -31.95
C THR A 8 27.57 32.07 -30.45
N SER A 9 27.81 30.91 -29.82
CA SER A 9 28.29 30.64 -28.43
C SER A 9 29.82 30.94 -28.22
N PRO A 10 30.48 30.54 -27.09
CA PRO A 10 30.53 30.97 -25.66
C PRO A 10 31.93 31.64 -25.29
N PRO A 11 32.38 31.93 -24.03
CA PRO A 11 32.95 30.93 -23.07
C PRO A 11 32.92 31.29 -21.54
N PHE A 12 33.49 30.38 -20.73
CA PHE A 12 33.83 30.43 -19.28
C PHE A 12 34.53 31.72 -18.78
N PHE A 13 34.28 32.14 -17.52
CA PHE A 13 35.34 32.39 -16.51
C PHE A 13 34.82 32.50 -15.05
N SER A 14 35.74 32.17 -14.15
CA SER A 14 35.70 31.88 -12.71
C SER A 14 35.38 33.05 -11.77
N SER A 15 34.81 32.74 -10.60
CA SER A 15 35.29 33.31 -9.32
C SER A 15 35.02 32.37 -8.14
N ARG A 16 36.01 32.35 -7.27
CA ARG A 16 36.35 31.40 -6.22
C ARG A 16 35.93 31.98 -4.87
N THR A 17 35.25 31.19 -4.02
CA THR A 17 35.37 31.38 -2.57
C THR A 17 35.36 30.04 -1.84
N THR A 18 36.47 29.82 -1.13
CA THR A 18 36.78 28.84 -0.10
C THR A 18 35.66 28.75 0.96
N LEU A 19 35.43 27.66 1.71
CA LEU A 19 36.37 27.08 2.66
C LEU A 19 35.77 25.81 3.34
N SER A 20 36.57 24.75 3.34
CA SER A 20 36.79 23.70 4.34
C SER A 20 35.64 23.02 5.09
N THR A 21 35.54 21.73 4.79
CA THR A 21 35.17 20.59 5.64
C THR A 21 36.04 20.44 6.89
N SER A 22 35.46 19.90 7.98
CA SER A 22 35.97 18.86 8.91
C SER A 22 35.27 18.97 10.30
N PRO A 23 35.49 18.06 11.27
CA PRO A 23 34.72 16.84 11.53
C PRO A 23 34.14 16.81 12.97
N PRO A 24 33.52 15.72 13.49
CA PRO A 24 32.92 15.71 14.82
C PRO A 24 33.95 15.33 15.90
N PRO A 25 33.68 15.64 17.19
CA PRO A 25 34.28 14.86 18.25
C PRO A 25 33.28 14.36 19.29
N ASN A 26 33.68 13.24 19.87
CA ASN A 26 33.04 12.48 20.93
C ASN A 26 33.89 12.65 22.22
N ILE A 27 33.21 12.67 23.36
CA ILE A 27 33.64 12.21 24.70
C ILE A 27 34.47 13.14 25.63
N THR A 28 33.90 13.23 26.86
CA THR A 28 34.45 13.43 28.23
C THR A 28 34.57 14.81 28.90
N ALA A 29 33.82 14.88 30.00
CA ALA A 29 34.15 15.41 31.33
C ALA A 29 34.09 16.93 31.59
N GLN A 30 33.04 17.38 32.29
CA GLN A 30 33.24 17.84 33.67
C GLN A 30 31.98 17.84 34.54
N LEU A 31 32.25 17.50 35.79
CA LEU A 31 31.46 17.36 36.99
C LEU A 31 30.78 18.68 37.43
N SER A 32 29.49 18.66 37.76
CA SER A 32 28.99 19.27 39.01
C SER A 32 27.57 18.79 39.36
N GLN A 33 27.54 17.99 40.43
CA GLN A 33 26.55 17.92 41.50
C GLN A 33 25.12 18.40 41.21
N PHE A 34 24.12 17.52 41.39
CA PHE A 34 23.20 17.64 42.52
C PHE A 34 22.45 16.32 42.77
N LYS A 35 22.44 15.93 44.05
CA LYS A 35 21.93 14.69 44.63
C LYS A 35 20.40 14.61 44.57
N LYS A 36 19.86 13.40 44.36
CA LYS A 36 19.11 12.65 45.40
C LYS A 36 18.69 11.28 44.85
N GLY A 37 19.11 10.24 45.57
CA GLY A 37 18.93 8.84 45.20
C GLY A 37 17.56 8.28 45.57
N TRP A 38 17.12 7.34 44.75
CA TRP A 38 16.01 6.43 44.99
C TRP A 38 16.62 5.09 45.40
N CYS A 39 16.31 4.60 46.60
CA CYS A 39 16.67 3.25 47.03
C CYS A 39 15.39 2.45 47.22
N TRP A 40 15.25 1.38 46.45
CA TRP A 40 14.27 0.33 46.69
C TRP A 40 14.78 -0.57 47.82
N LYS A 41 13.90 -0.99 48.75
CA LYS A 41 14.03 -2.30 49.40
C LYS A 41 12.68 -2.88 49.85
N LEU A 42 12.53 -4.13 49.46
CA LEU A 42 11.54 -5.10 49.93
C LEU A 42 11.82 -5.56 51.38
N LYS A 43 10.71 -5.75 52.11
CA LYS A 43 10.35 -6.89 52.99
C LYS A 43 11.24 -7.21 54.21
N CYS A 44 10.65 -7.11 55.42
CA CYS A 44 10.32 -8.24 56.31
C CYS A 44 9.85 -7.75 57.70
N MET A 45 8.79 -8.38 58.23
CA MET A 45 8.37 -8.38 59.65
C MET A 45 9.36 -9.25 60.48
N PRO A 46 9.44 -9.19 61.84
CA PRO A 46 8.31 -9.41 62.76
C PRO A 46 8.32 -8.72 64.16
N SER A 47 7.18 -8.85 64.87
CA SER A 47 6.97 -9.04 66.33
C SER A 47 7.34 -7.96 67.37
N SER A 48 6.33 -7.42 68.09
CA SER A 48 6.03 -7.64 69.53
C SER A 48 5.14 -6.52 70.11
N GLY A 49 3.99 -6.84 70.74
CA GLY A 49 3.00 -5.91 71.35
C GLY A 49 3.41 -5.41 72.76
N PRO A 50 2.49 -5.18 73.74
CA PRO A 50 1.05 -4.84 73.73
C PRO A 50 0.67 -3.67 74.69
N SER A 51 -0.55 -3.11 74.61
CA SER A 51 -1.36 -2.50 75.71
C SER A 51 -2.55 -1.73 75.13
N GLN A 52 -3.81 -2.18 75.32
CA GLN A 52 -4.82 -1.68 76.29
C GLN A 52 -5.10 -0.17 76.17
N GLU A 53 -6.30 0.40 76.19
CA GLU A 53 -7.74 0.09 76.32
C GLU A 53 -8.43 1.37 75.79
N THR A 54 -9.62 1.39 75.18
CA THR A 54 -10.88 1.63 75.91
C THR A 54 -12.02 1.74 74.89
N GLU A 55 -13.12 1.11 75.29
CA GLU A 55 -14.51 1.03 74.81
C GLU A 55 -15.20 2.34 74.38
N SER A 56 -16.03 2.30 73.31
CA SER A 56 -17.46 2.70 73.31
C SER A 56 -18.11 2.59 71.91
N GLU A 57 -19.30 2.00 71.87
CA GLU A 57 -20.22 1.78 70.72
C GLU A 57 -21.62 2.39 71.08
N PRO A 58 -22.68 2.34 70.24
CA PRO A 58 -23.08 3.17 69.08
C PRO A 58 -24.37 4.01 69.36
N PRO A 59 -25.11 4.59 68.36
CA PRO A 59 -26.10 3.81 67.58
C PRO A 59 -26.33 4.22 66.11
N GLU A 60 -27.10 3.34 65.46
CA GLU A 60 -27.67 3.25 64.10
C GLU A 60 -28.12 4.53 63.36
N THR A 61 -27.84 4.57 62.04
CA THR A 61 -28.83 4.91 60.99
C THR A 61 -28.44 4.24 59.65
N ALA A 62 -29.32 3.41 59.07
CA ALA A 62 -29.28 2.94 57.67
C ALA A 62 -29.86 4.04 56.70
N PRO A 63 -29.90 3.93 55.34
CA PRO A 63 -29.53 2.85 54.41
C PRO A 63 -28.73 3.25 53.10
N SER A 64 -28.02 2.28 52.47
CA SER A 64 -27.79 2.01 51.01
C SER A 64 -27.31 3.12 50.01
N PRO A 65 -26.91 2.85 48.73
CA PRO A 65 -26.23 1.70 48.08
C PRO A 65 -25.05 2.15 47.14
N SER A 66 -24.55 1.23 46.29
CA SER A 66 -23.84 1.43 45.00
C SER A 66 -22.30 1.33 44.96
N ASN A 67 -21.80 0.11 45.20
CA ASN A 67 -20.57 -0.36 44.52
C ASN A 67 -20.92 -0.80 43.08
N SER A 68 -20.88 0.12 42.12
CA SER A 68 -20.96 -0.20 40.68
C SER A 68 -19.91 0.51 39.83
N ALA A 69 -19.02 1.33 40.42
CA ALA A 69 -18.03 2.12 39.67
C ALA A 69 -16.72 1.37 39.33
N SER A 70 -16.47 0.18 39.89
CA SER A 70 -15.15 -0.48 39.77
C SER A 70 -14.99 -1.42 38.56
N LEU A 71 -16.05 -1.72 37.81
CA LEU A 71 -16.02 -2.66 36.68
C LEU A 71 -15.79 -2.00 35.30
N MET A 72 -15.91 -0.68 35.19
CA MET A 72 -15.76 0.04 33.91
C MET A 72 -14.34 0.54 33.61
N SER A 73 -13.43 0.52 34.59
CA SER A 73 -12.08 1.10 34.44
C SER A 73 -11.03 0.08 33.95
N SER A 74 -11.27 -1.23 34.11
CA SER A 74 -10.36 -2.29 33.66
C SER A 74 -10.56 -2.70 32.20
N SER A 75 -11.76 -2.50 31.63
CA SER A 75 -12.06 -2.86 30.23
C SER A 75 -11.42 -1.89 29.23
N SER A 76 -11.43 -0.59 29.51
CA SER A 76 -10.95 0.45 28.59
C SER A 76 -9.43 0.38 28.36
N VAL A 77 -8.64 0.15 29.41
CA VAL A 77 -7.18 -0.04 29.29
C VAL A 77 -6.84 -1.26 28.42
N SER A 78 -7.63 -2.33 28.51
CA SER A 78 -7.47 -3.50 27.65
C SER A 78 -7.81 -3.17 26.20
N THR A 79 -8.89 -2.44 25.93
CA THR A 79 -9.30 -2.00 24.58
C THR A 79 -8.19 -1.20 23.89
N TYR A 80 -7.60 -0.20 24.55
CA TYR A 80 -6.58 0.65 23.93
C TYR A 80 -5.28 -0.08 23.60
N ASN A 81 -4.90 -1.07 24.42
CA ASN A 81 -3.76 -1.94 24.13
C ASN A 81 -4.00 -2.81 22.89
N TRP A 82 -5.23 -3.32 22.71
CA TRP A 82 -5.61 -4.04 21.49
C TRP A 82 -5.60 -3.12 20.27
N CYS A 83 -6.12 -1.89 20.40
CA CYS A 83 -6.05 -0.90 19.33
C CYS A 83 -4.60 -0.56 18.96
N ALA A 84 -3.70 -0.43 19.96
CA ALA A 84 -2.28 -0.22 19.73
C ALA A 84 -1.63 -1.40 18.99
N GLY A 85 -1.93 -2.62 19.40
CA GLY A 85 -1.41 -3.84 18.77
C GLY A 85 -1.89 -4.01 17.33
N LEU A 86 -3.19 -3.94 17.09
CA LEU A 86 -3.77 -4.07 15.75
C LEU A 86 -3.38 -2.91 14.84
N GLY A 87 -3.33 -1.69 15.37
CA GLY A 87 -2.80 -0.52 14.67
C GLY A 87 -1.33 -0.70 14.27
N GLY A 88 -0.50 -1.27 15.16
CA GLY A 88 0.90 -1.57 14.86
C GLY A 88 1.06 -2.63 13.75
N VAL A 89 0.23 -3.67 13.75
CA VAL A 89 0.24 -4.68 12.67
C VAL A 89 -0.16 -4.06 11.34
N GLY A 90 -1.24 -3.25 11.32
CA GLY A 90 -1.65 -2.53 10.10
C GLY A 90 -0.61 -1.52 9.62
N PHE A 91 0.12 -0.87 10.53
CA PHE A 91 1.23 0.01 10.19
C PHE A 91 2.36 -0.76 9.50
N LEU A 92 2.74 -1.93 10.02
CA LEU A 92 3.78 -2.78 9.40
C LEU A 92 3.36 -3.30 8.03
N GLU A 93 2.12 -3.78 7.92
CA GLU A 93 1.52 -4.23 6.64
C GLU A 93 1.61 -3.11 5.60
N THR A 94 1.08 -1.94 5.93
CA THR A 94 1.00 -0.82 4.99
C THR A 94 2.37 -0.20 4.70
N ALA A 95 3.28 -0.16 5.67
CA ALA A 95 4.67 0.25 5.45
C ALA A 95 5.41 -0.68 4.48
N TYR A 96 5.18 -1.99 4.57
CA TYR A 96 5.72 -2.96 3.62
C TYR A 96 5.19 -2.70 2.19
N LEU A 97 3.87 -2.52 2.03
CA LEU A 97 3.29 -2.21 0.73
C LEU A 97 3.76 -0.86 0.17
N THR A 98 3.94 0.14 1.02
CA THR A 98 4.52 1.43 0.64
C THR A 98 5.95 1.25 0.14
N PHE A 99 6.77 0.47 0.84
CA PHE A 99 8.13 0.18 0.42
C PHE A 99 8.15 -0.48 -0.97
N LEU A 100 7.35 -1.53 -1.19
CA LEU A 100 7.25 -2.21 -2.49
C LEU A 100 6.83 -1.27 -3.62
N LYS A 101 5.84 -0.40 -3.37
CA LYS A 101 5.37 0.57 -4.37
C LYS A 101 6.43 1.61 -4.71
N LEU A 102 7.29 2.00 -3.75
CA LEU A 102 8.38 2.94 -3.97
C LEU A 102 9.59 2.30 -4.67
N THR A 103 9.84 1.01 -4.43
CA THR A 103 10.94 0.26 -5.07
C THR A 103 10.54 -0.42 -6.38
N ASN A 104 9.28 -0.29 -6.80
CA ASN A 104 8.70 -1.02 -7.94
C ASN A 104 8.99 -2.52 -7.88
N SER A 105 8.80 -3.11 -6.70
CA SER A 105 9.03 -4.54 -6.46
C SER A 105 7.71 -5.28 -6.32
N ASP A 106 7.67 -6.52 -6.77
CA ASP A 106 6.46 -7.35 -6.70
C ASP A 106 6.13 -7.77 -5.27
N ALA A 107 4.83 -7.84 -4.98
CA ALA A 107 4.33 -8.26 -3.68
C ALA A 107 4.28 -9.79 -3.57
N PHE A 108 4.81 -10.33 -2.47
CA PHE A 108 4.73 -11.76 -2.19
C PHE A 108 3.34 -12.13 -1.63
N CYS A 109 2.51 -12.88 -2.35
CA CYS A 109 1.19 -13.30 -1.86
C CYS A 109 1.25 -14.74 -1.30
N PRO A 110 1.14 -14.93 0.04
CA PRO A 110 1.34 -16.24 0.67
C PRO A 110 0.14 -17.21 0.52
N ILE A 111 -1.03 -16.74 0.09
CA ILE A 111 -2.27 -17.54 0.09
C ILE A 111 -2.94 -17.43 -1.28
N GLY A 112 -2.86 -18.52 -2.05
CA GLY A 112 -3.49 -18.66 -3.38
C GLY A 112 -2.68 -17.97 -4.47
N GLY A 113 -2.32 -18.69 -5.53
CA GLY A 113 -1.49 -18.22 -6.65
C GLY A 113 -2.14 -17.15 -7.55
N GLY A 114 -2.83 -16.17 -6.96
CA GLY A 114 -3.29 -14.96 -7.63
C GLY A 114 -2.33 -13.79 -7.36
N ASN A 115 -2.12 -12.94 -8.36
CA ASN A 115 -1.28 -11.77 -8.23
C ASN A 115 -2.01 -10.65 -7.49
N CYS A 116 -1.57 -10.32 -6.27
CA CYS A 116 -1.92 -9.03 -5.64
C CYS A 116 -1.33 -7.84 -6.43
N GLY A 117 -0.35 -8.13 -7.30
CA GLY A 117 0.31 -7.20 -8.21
C GLY A 117 -0.69 -6.38 -9.01
N ASP A 118 -1.68 -7.01 -9.67
CA ASP A 118 -2.66 -6.32 -10.52
C ASP A 118 -3.41 -5.20 -9.77
N VAL A 119 -3.78 -5.47 -8.52
CA VAL A 119 -4.50 -4.50 -7.67
C VAL A 119 -3.54 -3.40 -7.20
N LEU A 120 -2.33 -3.77 -6.78
CA LEU A 120 -1.32 -2.87 -6.24
C LEU A 120 -0.63 -2.01 -7.31
N SER A 121 -0.60 -2.45 -8.56
CA SER A 121 -0.06 -1.72 -9.70
C SER A 121 -1.11 -0.87 -10.41
N SER A 122 -2.41 -1.17 -10.25
CA SER A 122 -3.51 -0.42 -10.85
C SER A 122 -3.61 1.04 -10.42
N ASP A 123 -4.36 1.83 -11.19
CA ASP A 123 -4.72 3.22 -10.86
C ASP A 123 -5.48 3.35 -9.53
N TYR A 124 -6.11 2.28 -9.05
CA TYR A 124 -6.83 2.27 -7.78
C TYR A 124 -5.89 2.24 -6.56
N ALA A 125 -4.61 1.90 -6.75
CA ALA A 125 -3.59 1.93 -5.71
C ALA A 125 -3.10 3.35 -5.36
N VAL A 126 -3.63 4.38 -6.03
CA VAL A 126 -3.28 5.78 -5.82
C VAL A 126 -4.56 6.59 -5.53
N VAL A 127 -4.52 7.43 -4.51
CA VAL A 127 -5.62 8.32 -4.12
C VAL A 127 -5.08 9.75 -4.08
N PHE A 128 -5.69 10.66 -4.85
CA PHE A 128 -5.19 12.04 -5.03
C PHE A 128 -3.70 12.13 -5.40
N GLY A 129 -3.18 11.19 -6.20
CA GLY A 129 -1.76 11.13 -6.58
C GLY A 129 -0.82 10.56 -5.50
N VAL A 130 -1.35 10.21 -4.33
CA VAL A 130 -0.58 9.62 -3.22
C VAL A 130 -0.83 8.10 -3.18
N PRO A 131 0.22 7.26 -3.02
CA PRO A 131 0.03 5.83 -2.85
C PRO A 131 -0.91 5.53 -1.68
N LEU A 132 -1.97 4.76 -1.94
CA LEU A 132 -2.92 4.31 -0.93
C LEU A 132 -2.25 3.65 0.30
N PRO A 133 -1.22 2.78 0.17
CA PRO A 133 -0.57 2.21 1.35
C PRO A 133 0.12 3.26 2.23
N LEU A 134 0.54 4.41 1.69
CA LEU A 134 1.09 5.50 2.49
C LEU A 134 0.02 6.15 3.38
N ILE A 135 -1.19 6.33 2.86
CA ILE A 135 -2.34 6.82 3.63
C ILE A 135 -2.71 5.79 4.72
N GLY A 136 -2.69 4.50 4.37
CA GLY A 136 -2.83 3.40 5.32
C GLY A 136 -1.82 3.48 6.46
N MET A 137 -0.53 3.65 6.14
CA MET A 137 0.55 3.75 7.11
C MET A 137 0.33 4.91 8.10
N ILE A 138 -0.08 6.08 7.60
CA ILE A 138 -0.37 7.24 8.46
C ILE A 138 -1.58 6.95 9.38
N SER A 139 -2.65 6.40 8.82
CA SER A 139 -3.89 6.13 9.58
C SER A 139 -3.72 5.05 10.65
N TYR A 140 -3.11 3.90 10.31
CA TYR A 140 -2.79 2.85 11.28
C TYR A 140 -1.78 3.32 12.33
N GLY A 141 -0.77 4.10 11.93
CA GLY A 141 0.19 4.70 12.85
C GLY A 141 -0.47 5.67 13.84
N LEU A 142 -1.43 6.49 13.39
CA LEU A 142 -2.19 7.37 14.25
C LEU A 142 -3.04 6.58 15.26
N VAL A 143 -3.74 5.53 14.82
CA VAL A 143 -4.50 4.65 15.71
C VAL A 143 -3.59 3.99 16.75
N ALA A 144 -2.42 3.49 16.34
CA ALA A 144 -1.45 2.89 17.24
C ALA A 144 -0.94 3.90 18.29
N ALA A 145 -0.61 5.12 17.85
CA ALA A 145 -0.15 6.19 18.73
C ALA A 145 -1.23 6.63 19.73
N LEU A 146 -2.48 6.78 19.29
CA LEU A 146 -3.61 7.12 20.16
C LEU A 146 -3.89 6.01 21.17
N GLY A 147 -3.84 4.73 20.76
CA GLY A 147 -3.99 3.59 21.67
C GLY A 147 -2.92 3.58 22.76
N LEU A 148 -1.65 3.82 22.42
CA LEU A 148 -0.56 3.90 23.40
C LEU A 148 -0.70 5.10 24.35
N GLN A 149 -1.11 6.27 23.83
CA GLN A 149 -1.28 7.48 24.64
C GLN A 149 -2.44 7.37 25.63
N LEU A 150 -3.58 6.82 25.18
CA LEU A 150 -4.76 6.58 26.02
C LEU A 150 -4.50 5.49 27.08
N SER A 151 -3.72 4.46 26.76
CA SER A 151 -3.32 3.43 27.71
C SER A 151 -2.30 3.94 28.75
N GLY A 152 -1.32 4.73 28.32
CA GLY A 152 -0.21 5.18 29.16
C GLY A 152 -0.51 6.37 30.08
N LYS A 153 -1.70 6.97 30.00
CA LYS A 153 -2.11 8.21 30.71
C LYS A 153 -1.11 9.39 30.57
N LYS A 154 -0.18 9.30 29.62
CA LYS A 154 0.79 10.32 29.26
C LYS A 154 0.38 10.86 27.90
N LEU A 155 -0.48 11.86 27.89
CA LEU A 155 -0.88 12.58 26.69
C LEU A 155 0.09 13.75 26.47
N PRO A 156 1.07 13.65 25.54
CA PRO A 156 2.04 14.71 25.29
C PRO A 156 1.45 15.97 24.62
N PHE A 157 0.17 15.94 24.22
CA PHE A 157 -0.47 17.00 23.43
C PHE A 157 -1.61 17.76 24.12
N GLY A 158 -1.82 17.58 25.42
CA GLY A 158 -2.90 18.28 26.14
C GLY A 158 -4.32 17.91 25.64
N ILE A 159 -4.45 16.78 24.96
CA ILE A 159 -5.73 16.25 24.50
C ILE A 159 -6.43 15.60 25.69
N ASP A 160 -7.66 16.05 25.96
CA ASP A 160 -8.52 15.44 26.97
C ASP A 160 -8.88 13.99 26.60
N GLU A 161 -9.06 13.11 27.60
CA GLU A 161 -9.37 11.69 27.36
C GLU A 161 -10.63 11.51 26.50
N SER A 162 -11.65 12.36 26.68
CA SER A 162 -12.89 12.32 25.90
C SER A 162 -12.66 12.66 24.42
N ASN A 163 -11.82 13.66 24.15
CA ASN A 163 -11.46 14.07 22.79
C ASN A 163 -10.60 13.00 22.09
N GLY A 164 -9.69 12.36 22.83
CA GLY A 164 -8.88 11.26 22.31
C GLY A 164 -9.72 10.03 21.92
N ARG A 165 -10.72 9.69 22.74
CA ARG A 165 -11.70 8.64 22.44
C ARG A 165 -12.51 8.95 21.19
N LEU A 166 -13.05 10.17 21.08
CA LEU A 166 -13.83 10.59 19.92
C LEU A 166 -12.99 10.60 18.63
N LEU A 167 -11.73 11.05 18.72
CA LEU A 167 -10.79 11.03 17.60
C LEU A 167 -10.50 9.59 17.16
N LEU A 168 -10.24 8.67 18.10
CA LEU A 168 -10.03 7.25 17.82
C LEU A 168 -11.23 6.61 17.13
N LEU A 169 -12.45 6.92 17.59
CA LEU A 169 -13.69 6.44 16.98
C LEU A 169 -13.87 7.00 15.56
N GLY A 170 -13.61 8.29 15.34
CA GLY A 170 -13.66 8.91 14.02
C GLY A 170 -12.63 8.30 13.05
N CYS A 171 -11.38 8.10 13.50
CA CYS A 171 -10.34 7.48 12.69
C CYS A 171 -10.69 6.04 12.30
N THR A 172 -11.11 5.20 13.26
CA THR A 172 -11.44 3.80 12.99
C THR A 172 -12.68 3.66 12.09
N THR A 173 -13.67 4.54 12.24
CA THR A 173 -14.83 4.58 11.34
C THR A 173 -14.45 4.98 9.92
N SER A 174 -13.59 6.00 9.78
CA SER A 174 -13.05 6.41 8.48
C SER A 174 -12.31 5.26 7.79
N MET A 175 -11.45 4.54 8.52
CA MET A 175 -10.71 3.39 8.01
C MET A 175 -11.62 2.22 7.62
N ALA A 176 -12.64 1.92 8.43
CA ALA A 176 -13.61 0.87 8.12
C ALA A 176 -14.46 1.22 6.89
N ALA A 177 -14.91 2.47 6.76
CA ALA A 177 -15.65 2.94 5.59
C ALA A 177 -14.81 2.89 4.31
N ALA A 178 -13.55 3.35 4.38
CA ALA A 178 -12.60 3.24 3.26
C ALA A 178 -12.35 1.78 2.87
N SER A 179 -12.14 0.90 3.86
CA SER A 179 -11.93 -0.53 3.62
C SER A 179 -13.14 -1.21 2.98
N GLY A 180 -14.35 -0.87 3.43
CA GLY A 180 -15.58 -1.35 2.81
C GLY A 180 -15.72 -0.89 1.35
N TYR A 181 -15.35 0.35 1.04
CA TYR A 181 -15.31 0.86 -0.33
C TYR A 181 -14.28 0.12 -1.20
N PHE A 182 -13.08 -0.15 -0.68
CA PHE A 182 -12.06 -0.90 -1.42
C PHE A 182 -12.45 -2.36 -1.64
N LEU A 183 -13.09 -3.02 -0.68
CA LEU A 183 -13.65 -4.36 -0.88
C LEU A 183 -14.75 -4.37 -1.93
N TYR A 184 -15.63 -3.37 -1.93
CA TYR A 184 -16.64 -3.21 -2.98
C TYR A 184 -15.99 -3.05 -4.37
N MET A 185 -14.93 -2.25 -4.49
CA MET A 185 -14.19 -2.12 -5.75
C MET A 185 -13.47 -3.41 -6.14
N LEU A 186 -12.81 -4.09 -5.21
CA LEU A 186 -12.15 -5.38 -5.46
C LEU A 186 -13.15 -6.41 -6.01
N SER A 187 -14.33 -6.48 -5.41
CA SER A 187 -15.39 -7.41 -5.84
C SER A 187 -16.01 -7.06 -7.19
N THR A 188 -16.08 -5.79 -7.57
CA THR A 188 -16.81 -5.34 -8.78
C THR A 188 -15.91 -5.07 -9.98
N LYS A 189 -14.66 -4.65 -9.75
CA LYS A 189 -13.70 -4.29 -10.80
C LYS A 189 -12.70 -5.39 -11.11
N PHE A 190 -12.36 -6.21 -10.12
CA PHE A 190 -11.32 -7.24 -10.23
C PHE A 190 -11.91 -8.64 -10.01
N SER A 191 -13.07 -8.91 -10.63
CA SER A 191 -13.75 -10.19 -10.54
C SER A 191 -12.82 -11.32 -11.03
N GLY A 192 -12.27 -12.11 -10.11
CA GLY A 192 -11.35 -13.22 -10.40
C GLY A 192 -10.01 -13.16 -9.65
N THR A 193 -9.63 -12.00 -9.11
CA THR A 193 -8.36 -11.81 -8.39
C THR A 193 -8.60 -11.53 -6.91
N SER A 194 -8.00 -12.33 -6.03
CA SER A 194 -8.06 -12.11 -4.57
C SER A 194 -6.74 -11.53 -4.06
N CYS A 195 -6.79 -10.31 -3.52
CA CYS A 195 -5.62 -9.69 -2.89
C CYS A 195 -5.61 -9.97 -1.37
N SER A 196 -4.68 -10.82 -0.91
CA SER A 196 -4.57 -11.21 0.51
C SER A 196 -4.28 -10.02 1.42
N TYR A 197 -3.49 -9.06 0.95
CA TYR A 197 -3.18 -7.83 1.69
C TYR A 197 -4.41 -6.93 1.86
N CYS A 198 -5.22 -6.74 0.81
CA CYS A 198 -6.45 -5.94 0.95
C CYS A 198 -7.45 -6.58 1.93
N LEU A 199 -7.54 -7.92 1.93
CA LEU A 199 -8.40 -8.65 2.86
C LEU A 199 -7.89 -8.55 4.31
N LEU A 200 -6.58 -8.67 4.52
CA LEU A 200 -5.96 -8.49 5.83
C LEU A 200 -6.21 -7.09 6.37
N SER A 201 -5.97 -6.05 5.56
CA SER A 201 -6.23 -4.67 5.96
C SER A 201 -7.71 -4.42 6.26
N ALA A 202 -8.63 -4.99 5.49
CA ALA A 202 -10.06 -4.89 5.76
C ALA A 202 -10.48 -5.59 7.06
N PHE A 203 -9.83 -6.73 7.38
CA PHE A 203 -10.04 -7.42 8.65
C PHE A 203 -9.52 -6.60 9.83
N LEU A 204 -8.33 -5.98 9.71
CA LEU A 204 -7.73 -5.15 10.75
C LEU A 204 -8.58 -3.90 11.02
N SER A 205 -8.99 -3.16 9.97
CA SER A 205 -9.80 -1.94 10.12
C SER A 205 -11.19 -2.23 10.70
N SER A 206 -11.83 -3.31 10.25
CA SER A 206 -13.12 -3.75 10.81
C SER A 206 -12.99 -4.13 12.29
N SER A 207 -11.96 -4.89 12.64
CA SER A 207 -11.71 -5.30 14.02
C SER A 207 -11.48 -4.10 14.94
N LEU A 208 -10.68 -3.12 14.49
CA LEU A 208 -10.44 -1.87 15.21
C LEU A 208 -11.74 -1.08 15.43
N PHE A 209 -12.60 -0.99 14.41
CA PHE A 209 -13.89 -0.32 14.52
C PHE A 209 -14.81 -1.04 15.53
N PHE A 210 -14.93 -2.36 15.49
CA PHE A 210 -15.77 -3.11 16.44
C PHE A 210 -15.26 -3.03 17.88
N ILE A 211 -13.94 -3.10 18.09
CA ILE A 211 -13.32 -2.95 19.41
C ILE A 211 -13.59 -1.55 19.95
N THR A 212 -13.44 -0.53 19.11
CA THR A 212 -13.69 0.86 19.50
C THR A 212 -15.17 1.08 19.79
N LEU A 213 -16.08 0.59 18.94
CA LEU A 213 -17.53 0.67 19.19
C LEU A 213 -17.96 0.05 20.52
N LYS A 214 -17.37 -1.08 20.92
CA LYS A 214 -17.67 -1.75 22.18
C LYS A 214 -17.23 -0.93 23.41
N ASP A 215 -16.25 -0.05 23.26
CA ASP A 215 -15.80 0.84 24.33
C ASP A 215 -16.82 1.97 24.61
N PHE A 216 -17.65 2.32 23.62
CA PHE A 216 -18.71 3.32 23.76
C PHE A 216 -20.02 2.66 24.22
N GLY A 217 -20.73 3.31 25.15
CA GLY A 217 -22.06 2.87 25.58
C GLY A 217 -23.11 3.09 24.48
N LEU A 218 -24.18 2.27 24.46
CA LEU A 218 -25.25 2.37 23.46
C LEU A 218 -25.88 3.77 23.38
N GLU A 219 -26.01 4.47 24.52
CA GLU A 219 -26.52 5.85 24.56
C GLU A 219 -25.56 6.85 23.89
N GLU A 220 -24.26 6.68 24.07
CA GLU A 220 -23.25 7.52 23.40
C GLU A 220 -23.18 7.21 21.90
N ILE A 221 -23.32 5.93 21.52
CA ILE A 221 -23.37 5.54 20.11
C ILE A 221 -24.53 6.24 19.40
N GLN A 222 -25.73 6.28 19.99
CA GLN A 222 -26.86 7.00 19.41
C GLN A 222 -26.59 8.49 19.24
N LYS A 223 -25.91 9.10 20.22
CA LYS A 223 -25.54 10.52 20.19
C LYS A 223 -24.56 10.84 19.05
N PHE A 224 -23.61 9.96 18.77
CA PHE A 224 -22.55 10.19 17.77
C PHE A 224 -22.81 9.49 16.43
N LEU A 225 -23.90 8.74 16.29
CA LEU A 225 -24.23 8.00 15.06
C LEU A 225 -24.31 8.93 13.84
N GLY A 226 -24.95 10.10 13.99
CA GLY A 226 -25.03 11.08 12.91
C GLY A 226 -23.66 11.58 12.46
N LEU A 227 -22.73 11.79 13.40
CA LEU A 227 -21.35 12.19 13.10
C LEU A 227 -20.60 11.05 12.39
N GLN A 228 -20.75 9.80 12.83
CA GLN A 228 -20.10 8.65 12.20
C GLN A 228 -20.60 8.42 10.78
N LEU A 229 -21.91 8.52 10.55
CA LEU A 229 -22.49 8.43 9.21
C LEU A 229 -22.01 9.58 8.31
N CYS A 230 -21.86 10.78 8.86
CA CYS A 230 -21.30 11.92 8.14
C CYS A 230 -19.84 11.65 7.73
N ILE A 231 -18.99 11.19 8.66
CA ILE A 231 -17.58 10.84 8.38
C ILE A 231 -17.51 9.74 7.30
N ALA A 232 -18.27 8.66 7.46
CA ALA A 232 -18.29 7.56 6.48
C ALA A 232 -18.75 8.05 5.09
N SER A 233 -19.80 8.88 5.04
CA SER A 233 -20.31 9.45 3.79
C SER A 233 -19.30 10.38 3.13
N LEU A 234 -18.60 11.22 3.91
CA LEU A 234 -17.54 12.09 3.42
C LEU A 234 -16.37 11.28 2.85
N VAL A 235 -15.93 10.24 3.55
CA VAL A 235 -14.85 9.35 3.08
C VAL A 235 -15.24 8.68 1.76
N ILE A 236 -16.43 8.10 1.68
CA ILE A 236 -16.93 7.45 0.46
C ILE A 236 -17.04 8.48 -0.68
N PHE A 237 -17.57 9.67 -0.41
CA PHE A 237 -17.68 10.74 -1.40
C PHE A 237 -16.32 11.22 -1.88
N SER A 238 -15.34 11.39 -0.98
CA SER A 238 -13.97 11.77 -1.31
C SER A 238 -13.26 10.71 -2.14
N LEU A 239 -13.38 9.43 -1.76
CA LEU A 239 -12.83 8.31 -2.55
C LEU A 239 -13.49 8.25 -3.93
N ASN A 240 -14.81 8.32 -3.99
CA ASN A 240 -15.52 8.32 -5.26
C ASN A 240 -15.11 9.50 -6.15
N THR A 241 -14.94 10.69 -5.58
CA THR A 241 -14.44 11.87 -6.30
C THR A 241 -13.01 11.67 -6.76
N SER A 242 -12.12 11.14 -5.92
CA SER A 242 -10.73 10.84 -6.29
C SER A 242 -10.68 9.90 -7.47
N TYR A 243 -11.39 8.77 -7.41
CA TYR A 243 -11.42 7.79 -8.50
C TYR A 243 -12.23 8.25 -9.71
N ALA A 244 -13.18 9.18 -9.55
CA ALA A 244 -13.84 9.84 -10.67
C ALA A 244 -12.96 10.88 -11.35
N THR A 245 -12.04 11.52 -10.62
CA THR A 245 -11.13 12.56 -11.14
C THR A 245 -9.84 11.95 -11.71
N LEU A 246 -9.37 10.84 -11.14
CA LEU A 246 -8.32 9.99 -11.70
C LEU A 246 -8.80 9.18 -12.92
N ARG A 247 -10.03 9.40 -13.39
CA ARG A 247 -10.41 9.07 -14.76
C ARG A 247 -9.94 10.17 -15.69
N PRO A 248 -8.82 10.03 -16.41
CA PRO A 248 -8.87 10.46 -17.80
C PRO A 248 -9.97 9.61 -18.45
N ALA A 249 -11.09 10.24 -18.83
CA ALA A 249 -12.06 9.69 -19.77
C ALA A 249 -12.46 8.19 -19.63
N SER A 250 -12.67 7.66 -18.42
CA SER A 250 -13.09 6.24 -18.23
C SER A 250 -14.49 6.08 -17.60
N SER A 251 -15.31 7.13 -17.66
CA SER A 251 -16.77 7.09 -17.42
C SER A 251 -17.60 7.28 -18.70
N SER A 252 -17.03 6.95 -19.86
CA SER A 252 -17.80 6.52 -21.03
C SER A 252 -17.42 5.09 -21.39
N LEU A 253 -17.88 4.10 -20.61
CA LEU A 253 -18.05 2.72 -21.10
C LEU A 253 -19.17 2.61 -22.18
N ALA A 254 -19.43 3.71 -22.89
CA ALA A 254 -20.18 3.76 -24.12
C ALA A 254 -19.30 4.09 -25.34
N ASP A 255 -18.08 4.62 -25.15
CA ASP A 255 -17.16 4.97 -26.25
C ASP A 255 -15.73 5.08 -25.70
N ILE A 256 -14.98 3.98 -25.70
CA ILE A 256 -13.52 4.02 -25.65
C ILE A 256 -13.12 4.10 -27.11
N ASP A 257 -12.47 5.17 -27.54
CA ASP A 257 -11.85 5.30 -28.87
C ASP A 257 -10.36 5.58 -28.64
N LEU A 258 -9.55 4.53 -28.73
CA LEU A 258 -8.10 4.57 -28.59
C LEU A 258 -7.49 4.62 -29.99
N GLU A 259 -6.91 5.75 -30.33
CA GLU A 259 -6.07 5.85 -31.52
C GLU A 259 -4.81 4.99 -31.34
N TYR A 260 -4.35 4.38 -32.42
CA TYR A 260 -3.14 3.55 -32.38
C TYR A 260 -1.93 4.41 -32.03
N PHE A 261 -1.18 3.98 -31.02
CA PHE A 261 0.10 4.58 -30.67
C PHE A 261 1.17 3.50 -30.52
N THR A 262 2.42 3.87 -30.80
CA THR A 262 3.56 2.99 -30.56
C THR A 262 4.24 3.40 -29.26
N THR A 263 4.77 2.41 -28.54
CA THR A 263 5.54 2.65 -27.33
C THR A 263 6.99 2.31 -27.59
N GLU A 264 7.89 3.20 -27.19
CA GLU A 264 9.33 2.99 -27.38
C GLU A 264 9.86 2.06 -26.28
N ILE A 265 10.61 1.03 -26.70
CA ILE A 265 11.34 0.15 -25.79
C ILE A 265 12.65 0.84 -25.41
N THR A 266 12.83 1.08 -24.12
CA THR A 266 13.93 1.89 -23.58
C THR A 266 15.04 1.05 -22.98
N THR A 267 14.75 -0.20 -22.64
CA THR A 267 15.71 -1.17 -22.11
C THR A 267 16.67 -1.66 -23.20
N PRO A 268 17.98 -1.76 -22.92
CA PRO A 268 18.93 -2.36 -23.85
C PRO A 268 18.73 -3.88 -23.91
N SER A 269 18.94 -4.47 -25.08
CA SER A 269 18.87 -5.93 -25.22
C SER A 269 20.15 -6.61 -24.75
N SER A 270 19.99 -7.76 -24.09
CA SER A 270 21.12 -8.64 -23.78
C SER A 270 21.52 -9.48 -25.00
N PRO A 271 22.77 -9.98 -25.08
CA PRO A 271 23.19 -10.91 -26.14
C PRO A 271 22.30 -12.17 -26.21
N PHE A 272 21.83 -12.64 -25.05
CA PHE A 272 20.88 -13.73 -24.95
C PHE A 272 19.53 -13.38 -25.58
N ALA A 273 18.94 -12.24 -25.21
CA ALA A 273 17.65 -11.79 -25.74
C ALA A 273 17.69 -11.64 -27.26
N ILE A 274 18.77 -11.06 -27.80
CA ILE A 274 18.95 -10.91 -29.26
C ILE A 274 19.02 -12.29 -29.93
N SER A 275 19.84 -13.20 -29.41
CA SER A 275 20.00 -14.54 -29.99
C SER A 275 18.72 -15.36 -29.92
N LEU A 276 18.00 -15.29 -28.80
CA LEU A 276 16.70 -15.91 -28.63
C LEU A 276 15.64 -15.31 -29.57
N ALA A 277 15.59 -13.99 -29.71
CA ALA A 277 14.65 -13.34 -30.62
C ALA A 277 14.89 -13.74 -32.08
N ARG A 278 16.16 -13.83 -32.52
CA ARG A 278 16.50 -14.38 -33.85
C ARG A 278 16.03 -15.82 -34.02
N HIS A 279 16.22 -16.65 -33.00
CA HIS A 279 15.77 -18.04 -33.04
C HIS A 279 14.25 -18.12 -33.15
N LEU A 280 13.52 -17.43 -32.28
CA LEU A 280 12.05 -17.32 -32.30
C LEU A 280 11.55 -16.83 -33.66
N GLN A 281 12.21 -15.83 -34.23
CA GLN A 281 11.91 -15.34 -35.57
C GLN A 281 12.09 -16.43 -36.63
N SER A 282 13.20 -17.17 -36.59
CA SER A 282 13.54 -18.19 -37.58
C SER A 282 12.61 -19.40 -37.58
N ILE A 283 12.06 -19.77 -36.41
CA ILE A 283 11.07 -20.85 -36.28
C ILE A 283 9.64 -20.37 -36.50
N GLY A 284 9.43 -19.08 -36.78
CA GLY A 284 8.11 -18.50 -37.01
C GLY A 284 7.25 -18.40 -35.76
N ALA A 285 7.87 -18.37 -34.57
CA ALA A 285 7.16 -18.11 -33.32
C ALA A 285 6.52 -16.72 -33.38
N LYS A 286 5.27 -16.60 -32.92
CA LYS A 286 4.50 -15.35 -32.95
C LYS A 286 4.13 -14.91 -31.55
N MET A 287 4.21 -13.59 -31.33
CA MET A 287 3.67 -12.95 -30.14
C MET A 287 2.48 -12.09 -30.56
N TYR A 288 1.29 -12.45 -30.13
CA TYR A 288 0.08 -11.68 -30.36
C TYR A 288 -0.15 -10.72 -29.22
N GLY A 289 -0.48 -9.46 -29.53
CA GLY A 289 -0.74 -8.45 -28.52
C GLY A 289 -1.60 -7.31 -29.03
N ALA A 290 -1.75 -6.31 -28.17
CA ALA A 290 -2.42 -5.06 -28.49
C ALA A 290 -1.55 -3.87 -28.10
N PHE A 291 -1.65 -2.75 -28.81
CA PHE A 291 -0.79 -1.59 -28.57
C PHE A 291 -0.96 -0.96 -27.17
N TRP A 292 -2.12 -1.14 -26.54
CA TRP A 292 -2.42 -0.65 -25.18
C TRP A 292 -2.16 -1.68 -24.06
N CYS A 293 -1.65 -2.87 -24.40
CA CYS A 293 -1.44 -3.95 -23.45
C CYS A 293 -0.14 -3.75 -22.66
N SER A 294 -0.25 -3.50 -21.35
CA SER A 294 0.90 -3.32 -20.44
C SER A 294 1.83 -4.53 -20.42
N HIS A 295 1.29 -5.74 -20.26
CA HIS A 295 2.08 -6.98 -20.27
C HIS A 295 2.78 -7.24 -21.61
N CYS A 296 2.19 -6.79 -22.73
CA CYS A 296 2.80 -6.89 -24.04
C CYS A 296 4.01 -5.95 -24.15
N GLN A 297 3.92 -4.76 -23.53
CA GLN A 297 5.04 -3.84 -23.43
C GLN A 297 6.11 -4.37 -22.48
N GLU A 298 5.74 -4.89 -21.30
CA GLU A 298 6.67 -5.50 -20.34
C GLU A 298 7.44 -6.65 -20.98
N GLN A 299 6.77 -7.55 -21.69
CA GLN A 299 7.44 -8.62 -22.45
C GLN A 299 8.46 -8.07 -23.45
N LYS A 300 8.12 -7.00 -24.19
CA LYS A 300 9.06 -6.36 -25.13
C LYS A 300 10.24 -5.68 -24.40
N GLN A 301 10.01 -5.11 -23.21
CA GLN A 301 11.06 -4.55 -22.36
C GLN A 301 12.00 -5.64 -21.82
N ILE A 302 11.48 -6.84 -21.49
CA ILE A 302 12.31 -7.98 -21.09
C ILE A 302 13.27 -8.40 -22.22
N PHE A 303 12.84 -8.31 -23.48
CA PHE A 303 13.72 -8.53 -24.64
C PHE A 303 14.67 -7.34 -24.89
N GLY A 304 14.23 -6.12 -24.60
CA GLY A 304 14.94 -4.88 -24.90
C GLY A 304 14.81 -4.45 -26.37
N LYS A 305 15.31 -3.24 -26.65
CA LYS A 305 15.07 -2.50 -27.90
C LYS A 305 15.42 -3.29 -29.17
N GLU A 306 16.64 -3.83 -29.25
CA GLU A 306 17.15 -4.51 -30.45
C GLU A 306 16.47 -5.86 -30.68
N ALA A 307 16.25 -6.64 -29.61
CA ALA A 307 15.65 -7.95 -29.70
C ALA A 307 14.13 -7.88 -29.94
N ALA A 308 13.44 -6.88 -29.37
CA ALA A 308 12.02 -6.67 -29.57
C ALA A 308 11.67 -6.38 -31.05
N GLU A 309 12.55 -5.70 -31.78
CA GLU A 309 12.40 -5.45 -33.23
C GLU A 309 12.51 -6.73 -34.07
N LEU A 310 13.15 -7.78 -33.55
CA LEU A 310 13.30 -9.07 -34.23
C LEU A 310 12.10 -10.00 -34.03
N LEU A 311 11.23 -9.72 -33.06
CA LEU A 311 10.09 -10.57 -32.76
C LEU A 311 9.05 -10.51 -33.89
N ASN A 312 8.44 -11.66 -34.23
CA ASN A 312 7.24 -11.68 -35.07
C ASN A 312 6.02 -11.28 -34.22
N TYR A 313 5.96 -10.01 -33.84
CA TYR A 313 4.84 -9.43 -33.13
C TYR A 313 3.65 -9.20 -34.07
N VAL A 314 2.47 -9.66 -33.69
CA VAL A 314 1.22 -9.44 -34.41
C VAL A 314 0.37 -8.47 -33.59
N GLU A 315 0.25 -7.25 -34.10
CA GLU A 315 -0.66 -6.24 -33.56
C GLU A 315 -2.09 -6.61 -33.91
N CYS A 316 -2.92 -6.89 -32.91
CA CYS A 316 -4.28 -7.31 -33.13
C CYS A 316 -5.23 -6.16 -33.48
N PHE A 317 -4.85 -4.92 -33.19
CA PHE A 317 -5.68 -3.73 -33.40
C PHE A 317 -4.86 -2.56 -33.98
N PRO A 318 -4.36 -2.71 -35.23
CA PRO A 318 -3.50 -1.71 -35.85
C PRO A 318 -4.24 -0.40 -36.20
N ASP A 319 -5.56 -0.45 -36.32
CA ASP A 319 -6.41 0.72 -36.65
C ASP A 319 -6.97 1.41 -35.39
N GLY A 320 -6.39 1.13 -34.22
CA GLY A 320 -6.94 1.60 -32.95
C GLY A 320 -8.02 0.68 -32.38
N PHE A 321 -8.50 1.01 -31.19
CA PHE A 321 -9.54 0.26 -30.50
C PHE A 321 -10.73 1.14 -30.16
N ARG A 322 -11.88 0.77 -30.71
CA ARG A 322 -13.17 1.34 -30.37
C ARG A 322 -14.22 0.29 -30.07
N LYS A 323 -15.35 0.70 -29.51
CA LYS A 323 -16.47 -0.20 -29.26
C LYS A 323 -16.90 -0.88 -30.56
N GLY A 324 -16.85 -2.21 -30.59
CA GLY A 324 -17.16 -3.01 -31.78
C GLY A 324 -15.98 -3.21 -32.75
N SER A 325 -14.78 -2.68 -32.43
CA SER A 325 -13.55 -3.05 -33.13
C SER A 325 -13.37 -4.56 -33.10
N LYS A 326 -13.11 -5.11 -34.29
CA LYS A 326 -12.73 -6.50 -34.44
C LYS A 326 -11.23 -6.55 -34.57
N MET A 327 -10.60 -7.49 -33.87
CA MET A 327 -9.20 -7.79 -34.11
C MET A 327 -9.00 -8.21 -35.57
N ILE A 328 -7.80 -8.00 -36.09
CA ILE A 328 -7.46 -8.47 -37.44
C ILE A 328 -7.64 -9.98 -37.56
N LYS A 329 -7.88 -10.45 -38.79
CA LYS A 329 -8.14 -11.86 -39.07
C LYS A 329 -7.07 -12.80 -38.51
N ALA A 330 -5.79 -12.40 -38.57
CA ALA A 330 -4.68 -13.20 -38.04
C ALA A 330 -4.80 -13.49 -36.53
N CYS A 331 -5.41 -12.59 -35.75
CA CYS A 331 -5.65 -12.78 -34.32
C CYS A 331 -6.95 -13.53 -34.06
N ALA A 332 -8.01 -13.24 -34.82
CA ALA A 332 -9.29 -13.91 -34.69
C ALA A 332 -9.17 -15.42 -35.00
N ASP A 333 -8.46 -15.76 -36.07
CA ASP A 333 -8.22 -17.14 -36.49
C ASP A 333 -7.33 -17.90 -35.49
N ALA A 334 -6.49 -17.18 -34.72
CA ALA A 334 -5.64 -17.74 -33.68
C ALA A 334 -6.38 -18.05 -32.36
N LYS A 335 -7.66 -17.65 -32.22
CA LYS A 335 -8.52 -17.92 -31.05
C LYS A 335 -7.86 -17.57 -29.71
N LEU A 336 -7.32 -16.36 -29.65
CA LEU A 336 -6.62 -15.85 -28.47
C LEU A 336 -7.59 -15.65 -27.29
N GLU A 337 -7.21 -16.12 -26.10
CA GLU A 337 -7.98 -15.90 -24.86
C GLU A 337 -7.60 -14.56 -24.19
N GLY A 338 -6.41 -14.04 -24.47
CA GLY A 338 -5.90 -12.79 -23.90
C GLY A 338 -4.59 -12.34 -24.54
N PHE A 339 -4.01 -11.27 -24.00
CA PHE A 339 -2.73 -10.72 -24.45
C PHE A 339 -1.73 -10.57 -23.28
N PRO A 340 -0.42 -10.72 -23.53
CA PRO A 340 0.14 -11.29 -24.75
C PRO A 340 -0.18 -12.79 -24.86
N THR A 341 -0.16 -13.32 -26.07
CA THR A 341 -0.22 -14.77 -26.31
C THR A 341 0.92 -15.15 -27.25
N TRP A 342 1.70 -16.16 -26.86
CA TRP A 342 2.75 -16.73 -27.68
C TRP A 342 2.26 -17.98 -28.37
N VAL A 343 2.57 -18.11 -29.67
CA VAL A 343 2.38 -19.33 -30.44
C VAL A 343 3.74 -19.80 -30.93
N ILE A 344 4.22 -20.91 -30.36
CA ILE A 344 5.58 -21.44 -30.57
C ILE A 344 5.46 -22.93 -30.86
N ASN A 345 5.90 -23.39 -32.03
CA ASN A 345 5.84 -24.81 -32.41
C ASN A 345 4.45 -25.47 -32.23
N GLY A 346 3.37 -24.68 -32.43
CA GLY A 346 1.99 -25.13 -32.23
C GLY A 346 1.50 -25.12 -30.78
N GLN A 347 2.37 -24.82 -29.80
CA GLN A 347 1.97 -24.58 -28.41
C GLN A 347 1.52 -23.14 -28.22
N VAL A 348 0.50 -22.95 -27.40
CA VAL A 348 -0.06 -21.64 -27.03
C VAL A 348 0.32 -21.35 -25.58
N LEU A 349 1.01 -20.25 -25.34
CA LEU A 349 1.36 -19.78 -23.99
C LEU A 349 0.67 -18.44 -23.75
N SER A 350 -0.13 -18.35 -22.70
CA SER A 350 -0.87 -17.15 -22.33
C SER A 350 -0.08 -16.32 -21.32
N GLY A 351 -0.12 -14.99 -21.47
CA GLY A 351 0.57 -14.06 -20.58
C GLY A 351 2.04 -13.84 -20.97
N ASP A 352 2.68 -12.92 -20.26
CA ASP A 352 4.11 -12.68 -20.35
C ASP A 352 4.91 -13.91 -19.88
N GLN A 353 6.07 -14.12 -20.49
CA GLN A 353 6.92 -15.29 -20.33
C GLN A 353 8.34 -14.85 -20.04
N GLU A 354 9.00 -15.57 -19.14
CA GLU A 354 10.44 -15.43 -18.96
C GLU A 354 11.19 -15.88 -20.23
N LEU A 355 12.33 -15.23 -20.51
CA LEU A 355 13.17 -15.59 -21.66
C LEU A 355 13.66 -17.05 -21.59
N SER A 356 13.88 -17.57 -20.38
CA SER A 356 14.25 -18.96 -20.09
C SER A 356 13.18 -19.95 -20.57
N GLU A 357 11.91 -19.69 -20.29
CA GLU A 357 10.81 -20.56 -20.70
C GLU A 357 10.56 -20.47 -22.21
N LEU A 358 10.65 -19.26 -22.79
CA LEU A 358 10.61 -19.11 -24.25
C LEU A 358 11.75 -19.86 -24.95
N ALA A 359 12.96 -19.83 -24.39
CA ALA A 359 14.09 -20.60 -24.91
C ALA A 359 13.82 -22.11 -24.86
N LYS A 360 13.30 -22.60 -23.73
CA LYS A 360 12.98 -24.02 -23.54
C LYS A 360 11.89 -24.50 -24.50
N VAL A 361 10.77 -23.78 -24.61
CA VAL A 361 9.64 -24.17 -25.49
C VAL A 361 10.00 -24.05 -26.97
N SER A 362 10.85 -23.09 -27.34
CA SER A 362 11.33 -22.92 -28.71
C SER A 362 12.44 -23.90 -29.10
N GLY A 363 12.99 -24.66 -28.15
CA GLY A 363 14.15 -25.54 -28.38
C GLY A 363 15.44 -24.78 -28.66
N PHE A 364 15.55 -23.53 -28.17
CA PHE A 364 16.75 -22.71 -28.29
C PHE A 364 17.90 -23.35 -27.49
N LYS A 365 19.04 -23.56 -28.14
CA LYS A 365 20.24 -24.09 -27.49
C LYS A 365 21.04 -22.93 -26.90
N ILE A 366 21.22 -22.96 -25.59
CA ILE A 366 22.04 -22.00 -24.86
C ILE A 366 23.50 -22.37 -25.11
N GLU A 367 24.24 -21.53 -25.83
CA GLU A 367 25.70 -21.61 -25.89
C GLU A 367 26.30 -20.72 -24.78
N GLU A 368 27.46 -21.09 -24.22
CA GLU A 368 28.08 -20.45 -23.04
C GLU A 368 28.29 -18.92 -23.18
N SER A 369 28.33 -18.38 -24.40
CA SER A 369 28.41 -16.93 -24.65
C SER A 369 27.09 -16.17 -24.48
N ASN A 370 25.98 -16.87 -24.27
CA ASN A 370 24.61 -16.33 -24.24
C ASN A 370 23.89 -16.60 -22.91
N GLN A 371 24.60 -16.89 -21.82
CA GLN A 371 23.94 -17.22 -20.55
C GLN A 371 23.28 -15.97 -19.94
N PRO A 372 22.01 -16.05 -19.47
CA PRO A 372 21.38 -14.94 -18.78
C PRO A 372 22.14 -14.63 -17.47
N SER A 373 22.48 -13.36 -17.29
CA SER A 373 23.09 -12.83 -16.06
C SER A 373 22.10 -12.79 -14.91
#